data_AF-A0A1Y1L3X5-F1
#
_entry.id   AF-A0A1Y1L3X5-F1
#
_cell.length_a   1.000
_cell.length_b   1.000
_cell.length_c   1.000
_cell.angle_alpha   90.00
_cell.angle_beta   90.00
_cell.angle_gamma   90.00
#
_symmetry.space_group_name_H-M   'P 1'
#
loop_
_entity.id
_entity.type
_entity.pdbx_description
1 polymer ?
#
loop_
_entity_poly.entity_id
_entity_poly.type
_entity_poly.pdbx_seq_one_letter_code
_entity_poly.pdbx_strand_id
1 'polypeptide(L)'
;FKSNLNRHLLTHQTAKHLFCVQCDYATKYKSDLRKHKLTHNTMKNFKCTQCKFTTPYKDSYNKHLLIHNTIRNLKCYQCDYKTNRKHNLGNHLLTHMTVKDFRCTLCDFVTLDKNNYSVHVLTHKTTKHLKCTQCNYATSSKAHFQRHLLTHQTTKDLKC
;
A
#
# COMPACT_ATOMS: atom_id res chain seq x y z
N PHE A 1 7.87 -14.72 -4.44
CA PHE A 1 6.89 -14.70 -3.31
C PHE A 1 7.46 -15.19 -1.98
N LYS A 2 8.39 -16.17 -1.94
CA LYS A 2 9.09 -16.61 -0.70
C LYS A 2 9.89 -15.52 0.04
N SER A 3 10.45 -14.54 -0.67
CA SER A 3 11.30 -13.49 -0.08
C SER A 3 10.56 -12.54 0.87
N ASN A 4 9.27 -12.29 0.63
CA ASN A 4 8.48 -11.38 1.46
C ASN A 4 7.94 -12.06 2.73
N LEU A 5 7.62 -13.35 2.66
CA LEU A 5 7.14 -14.13 3.80
C LEU A 5 8.26 -14.40 4.80
N ASN A 6 9.46 -14.79 4.32
CA ASN A 6 10.63 -14.93 5.19
C ASN A 6 11.01 -13.60 5.87
N ARG A 7 10.84 -12.47 5.20
CA ARG A 7 11.04 -11.14 5.79
C ARG A 7 10.02 -10.83 6.90
N HIS A 8 8.76 -11.22 6.72
CA HIS A 8 7.72 -11.04 7.74
C HIS A 8 7.95 -11.95 8.95
N LEU A 9 8.35 -13.20 8.75
CA LEU A 9 8.64 -14.12 9.85
C LEU A 9 9.83 -13.65 10.73
N LEU A 10 10.79 -12.93 10.14
CA LEU A 10 11.91 -12.32 10.86
C LEU A 10 11.51 -11.16 11.82
N THR A 11 10.29 -10.61 11.74
CA THR A 11 9.85 -9.60 12.73
C THR A 11 9.38 -10.16 14.05
N HIS A 12 8.96 -11.44 14.04
CA HIS A 12 8.42 -12.14 15.20
C HIS A 12 9.51 -12.82 16.04
N GLN A 13 10.74 -12.96 15.51
CA GLN A 13 11.92 -13.27 16.30
C GLN A 13 12.52 -11.98 16.85
N THR A 14 13.12 -12.04 18.05
CA THR A 14 13.98 -11.01 18.64
C THR A 14 15.26 -10.87 17.80
N ALA A 15 15.10 -10.43 16.56
CA ALA A 15 16.16 -10.28 15.60
C ALA A 15 17.13 -9.20 16.10
N LYS A 16 18.41 -9.57 16.22
CA LYS A 16 19.54 -8.67 16.47
C LYS A 16 19.39 -7.44 15.55
N HIS A 17 19.06 -6.29 16.14
CA HIS A 17 18.84 -5.06 15.40
C HIS A 17 20.11 -4.70 14.61
N LEU A 18 19.92 -4.18 13.40
CA LEU A 18 20.99 -3.65 12.58
C LEU A 18 21.11 -2.15 12.87
N PHE A 19 22.29 -1.73 13.31
CA PHE A 19 22.56 -0.36 13.72
C PHE A 19 23.20 0.44 12.59
N CYS A 20 22.90 1.73 12.55
CA CYS A 20 23.69 2.69 11.80
C CYS A 20 24.99 2.99 12.53
N VAL A 21 26.07 3.20 11.78
CA VAL A 21 27.38 3.52 12.34
C VAL A 21 27.60 5.02 12.53
N GLN A 22 26.68 5.84 12.01
CA GLN A 22 26.77 7.31 12.01
C GLN A 22 25.76 7.96 12.97
N CYS A 23 24.83 7.19 13.53
CA CYS A 23 23.85 7.65 14.52
C CYS A 23 23.17 6.46 15.22
N ASP A 24 22.31 6.74 16.19
CA ASP A 24 21.63 5.73 17.02
C ASP A 24 20.46 5.01 16.33
N TYR A 25 20.31 5.17 15.01
CA TYR A 25 19.23 4.51 14.27
C TYR A 25 19.42 2.99 14.21
N ALA A 26 18.37 2.25 14.55
CA ALA A 26 18.35 0.78 14.52
C ALA A 26 17.12 0.25 13.78
N THR A 27 17.27 -0.87 13.06
CA THR A 27 16.15 -1.53 12.36
C THR A 27 16.35 -3.02 12.26
N LYS A 28 15.24 -3.76 12.20
CA LYS A 28 15.24 -5.22 11.97
C LYS A 28 15.54 -5.59 10.50
N TYR A 29 15.48 -4.62 9.58
CA TYR A 29 15.55 -4.90 8.13
C TYR A 29 16.75 -4.26 7.45
N LYS A 30 17.55 -5.09 6.74
CA LYS A 30 18.68 -4.62 5.91
C LYS A 30 18.26 -3.57 4.86
N SER A 31 17.06 -3.70 4.29
CA SER A 31 16.53 -2.74 3.31
C SER A 31 16.37 -1.34 3.90
N ASP A 32 15.94 -1.27 5.16
CA ASP A 32 15.63 -0.02 5.83
C ASP A 32 16.91 0.63 6.33
N LEU A 33 17.87 -0.16 6.81
CA LEU A 33 19.20 0.37 7.15
C LEU A 33 19.89 0.93 5.89
N ARG A 34 19.78 0.25 4.74
CA ARG A 34 20.32 0.75 3.48
C ARG A 34 19.67 2.07 3.06
N LYS A 35 18.35 2.19 3.20
CA LYS A 35 17.63 3.44 2.92
C LYS A 35 18.05 4.54 3.88
N HIS A 36 18.10 4.24 5.17
CA HIS A 36 18.54 5.17 6.21
C HIS A 36 19.95 5.70 5.93
N LYS A 37 20.91 4.86 5.54
CA LYS A 37 22.27 5.31 5.18
C LYS A 37 22.30 6.40 4.09
N LEU A 38 21.26 6.50 3.24
CA LEU A 38 21.16 7.57 2.25
C LEU A 38 20.92 8.95 2.90
N THR A 39 20.33 9.03 4.10
CA THR A 39 20.08 10.31 4.78
C THR A 39 21.38 11.00 5.21
N HIS A 40 22.44 10.23 5.43
CA HIS A 40 23.76 10.74 5.79
C HIS A 40 24.57 11.22 4.58
N ASN A 41 24.13 10.91 3.36
CA ASN A 41 24.85 11.28 2.13
C ASN A 41 24.13 12.42 1.40
N THR A 42 24.46 13.65 1.78
CA THR A 42 23.86 14.88 1.22
C THR A 42 24.19 15.09 -0.27
N MET A 43 25.32 14.57 -0.74
CA MET A 43 25.76 14.71 -2.15
C MET A 43 24.92 13.88 -3.13
N LYS A 44 24.27 12.80 -2.67
CA LYS A 44 23.42 11.92 -3.51
C LYS A 44 21.93 12.25 -3.45
N ASN A 45 21.55 13.37 -2.82
CA ASN A 45 20.15 13.74 -2.74
C ASN A 45 19.59 14.19 -4.10
N PHE A 46 18.34 13.82 -4.37
CA PHE A 46 17.55 14.34 -5.47
C PHE A 46 17.08 15.74 -5.13
N LYS A 47 17.53 16.74 -5.89
CA LYS A 47 17.17 18.15 -5.75
C LYS A 47 16.12 18.53 -6.79
N CYS A 48 15.07 19.22 -6.37
CA CYS A 48 14.11 19.80 -7.31
C CYS A 48 14.73 21.00 -8.02
N THR A 49 14.54 21.12 -9.33
CA THR A 49 14.98 22.27 -10.12
C THR A 49 14.03 23.47 -10.02
N GLN A 50 12.80 23.24 -9.52
CA GLN A 50 11.74 24.25 -9.46
C GLN A 50 11.53 24.84 -8.06
N CYS A 51 12.17 24.27 -7.02
CA CYS A 51 12.11 24.79 -5.65
C CYS A 51 13.27 24.25 -4.80
N LYS A 52 13.35 24.65 -3.52
CA LYS A 52 14.42 24.23 -2.59
C LYS A 52 14.27 22.79 -2.05
N PHE A 53 13.27 22.02 -2.51
CA PHE A 53 13.03 20.67 -2.02
C PHE A 53 14.16 19.70 -2.38
N THR A 54 14.61 18.92 -1.40
CA THR A 54 15.70 17.95 -1.54
C THR A 54 15.36 16.68 -0.76
N THR A 55 15.64 15.51 -1.33
CA THR A 55 15.40 14.23 -0.64
C THR A 55 16.41 13.15 -1.05
N PRO A 56 16.84 12.26 -0.14
CA PRO A 56 17.66 11.10 -0.49
C PRO A 56 16.89 10.00 -1.23
N TYR A 57 15.55 10.11 -1.32
CA TYR A 57 14.69 9.03 -1.81
C TYR A 57 14.07 9.36 -3.17
N LYS A 58 14.40 8.56 -4.21
CA LYS A 58 13.86 8.71 -5.57
C LYS A 58 12.33 8.71 -5.61
N ASP A 59 11.67 7.84 -4.86
CA ASP A 59 10.20 7.76 -4.83
C ASP A 59 9.57 9.02 -4.24
N SER A 60 10.19 9.60 -3.20
CA SER A 60 9.75 10.86 -2.61
C SER A 60 9.95 12.02 -3.57
N TYR A 61 11.06 12.03 -4.30
CA TYR A 61 11.34 13.01 -5.35
C TYR A 61 10.30 12.95 -6.47
N ASN A 62 10.00 11.76 -7.01
CA ASN A 62 8.98 11.59 -8.04
C ASN A 62 7.59 12.04 -7.56
N LYS A 63 7.22 11.73 -6.31
CA LYS A 63 5.95 12.19 -5.71
C LYS A 63 5.92 13.70 -5.48
N HIS A 64 7.08 14.31 -5.23
CA HIS A 64 7.22 15.76 -5.08
C HIS A 64 7.04 16.46 -6.43
N LEU A 65 7.62 15.94 -7.51
CA LEU A 65 7.47 16.51 -8.86
C LEU A 65 6.01 16.64 -9.30
N LEU A 66 5.11 15.80 -8.78
CA LEU A 66 3.68 15.91 -9.04
C LEU A 66 3.10 17.26 -8.57
N ILE A 67 3.66 17.89 -7.52
CA ILE A 67 3.21 19.20 -7.01
C ILE A 67 3.40 20.29 -8.05
N HIS A 68 4.47 20.20 -8.84
CA HIS A 68 4.78 21.12 -9.92
C HIS A 68 3.97 20.84 -11.19
N ASN A 69 3.31 19.67 -11.27
CA ASN A 69 2.43 19.36 -12.39
C ASN A 69 1.05 19.97 -12.15
N THR A 70 0.67 20.94 -12.97
CA THR A 70 -0.64 21.61 -12.92
C THR A 70 -1.79 20.71 -13.39
N ILE A 71 -1.47 19.60 -14.09
CA ILE A 71 -2.47 18.67 -14.61
C ILE A 71 -2.86 17.66 -13.52
N ARG A 72 -4.01 17.92 -12.88
CA ARG A 72 -4.62 17.03 -11.89
C ARG A 72 -5.46 15.95 -12.57
N ASN A 73 -4.81 14.85 -12.96
CA ASN A 73 -5.42 13.76 -13.74
C ASN A 73 -6.43 12.89 -12.98
N LEU A 74 -6.46 12.95 -11.64
CA LEU A 74 -7.37 12.14 -10.84
C LEU A 74 -8.56 13.00 -10.39
N LYS A 75 -9.72 12.76 -10.98
CA LYS A 75 -10.97 13.49 -10.71
C LYS A 75 -11.89 12.69 -9.79
N CYS A 76 -12.58 13.39 -8.90
CA CYS A 76 -13.76 12.86 -8.21
C CYS A 76 -14.91 12.72 -9.22
N TYR A 77 -15.77 11.73 -9.01
CA TYR A 77 -16.96 11.53 -9.85
C TYR A 77 -18.22 12.15 -9.23
N GLN A 78 -18.16 12.57 -7.96
CA GLN A 78 -19.29 13.13 -7.20
C GLN A 78 -19.20 14.66 -7.05
N CYS A 79 -18.05 15.27 -7.33
CA CYS A 79 -17.86 16.72 -7.30
C CYS A 79 -16.63 17.15 -8.12
N ASP A 80 -16.35 18.46 -8.16
CA ASP A 80 -15.25 19.05 -8.94
C ASP A 80 -13.85 18.86 -8.35
N TYR A 81 -13.71 18.10 -7.27
CA TYR A 81 -12.40 17.86 -6.66
C TYR A 81 -11.45 17.10 -7.60
N LYS A 82 -10.22 17.60 -7.75
CA LYS A 82 -9.16 17.01 -8.57
C LYS A 82 -7.84 16.96 -7.79
N THR A 83 -7.08 15.89 -8.01
CA THR A 83 -5.74 15.72 -7.41
C THR A 83 -4.79 14.98 -8.35
N ASN A 84 -3.50 15.01 -8.04
CA ASN A 84 -2.43 14.27 -8.72
C ASN A 84 -2.01 13.01 -7.93
N ARG A 85 -2.59 12.79 -6.73
CA ARG A 85 -2.21 11.71 -5.81
C ARG A 85 -3.38 10.78 -5.53
N LYS A 86 -3.18 9.47 -5.79
CA LYS A 86 -4.21 8.43 -5.60
C LYS A 86 -4.78 8.38 -4.18
N HIS A 87 -3.91 8.50 -3.16
CA HIS A 87 -4.34 8.49 -1.75
C HIS A 87 -5.19 9.71 -1.38
N ASN A 88 -4.91 10.88 -1.97
CA ASN A 88 -5.72 12.08 -1.76
C ASN A 88 -7.11 11.94 -2.37
N LEU A 89 -7.24 11.32 -3.55
CA LEU A 89 -8.55 11.04 -4.14
C LEU A 89 -9.31 10.01 -3.30
N GLY A 90 -8.63 8.96 -2.83
CA GLY A 90 -9.21 7.98 -1.91
C GLY A 90 -9.77 8.64 -0.65
N ASN A 91 -8.96 9.43 0.06
CA ASN A 91 -9.38 10.17 1.25
C ASN A 91 -10.52 11.15 0.98
N HIS A 92 -10.50 11.83 -0.17
CA HIS A 92 -11.55 12.76 -0.55
C HIS A 92 -12.87 12.04 -0.81
N LEU A 93 -12.88 10.89 -1.49
CA LEU A 93 -14.11 10.14 -1.73
C LEU A 93 -14.83 9.74 -0.43
N LEU A 94 -14.12 9.73 0.70
CA LEU A 94 -14.69 9.41 2.00
C LEU A 94 -15.45 10.56 2.63
N THR A 95 -15.19 11.80 2.20
CA THR A 95 -15.98 12.95 2.68
C THR A 95 -17.42 12.87 2.17
N HIS A 96 -17.65 12.10 1.10
CA HIS A 96 -18.98 11.80 0.59
C HIS A 96 -19.66 10.62 1.30
N MET A 97 -19.00 10.01 2.28
CA MET A 97 -19.53 8.87 3.04
C MET A 97 -19.87 9.29 4.47
N THR A 98 -21.16 9.39 4.77
CA THR A 98 -21.68 9.75 6.09
C THR A 98 -21.99 8.51 6.93
N VAL A 99 -20.98 7.76 7.41
CA VAL A 99 -21.23 6.69 8.39
C VAL A 99 -20.04 6.44 9.34
N LYS A 100 -20.36 6.05 10.58
CA LYS A 100 -19.45 5.68 11.70
C LYS A 100 -18.52 4.51 11.36
N ASP A 101 -18.88 3.72 10.36
CA ASP A 101 -18.12 2.65 9.73
C ASP A 101 -17.94 2.92 8.22
N PHE A 102 -16.75 2.68 7.66
CA PHE A 102 -16.53 2.80 6.23
C PHE A 102 -17.03 1.54 5.52
N ARG A 103 -18.31 1.56 5.12
CA ARG A 103 -18.96 0.50 4.35
C ARG A 103 -18.81 0.72 2.86
N CYS A 104 -18.32 -0.30 2.15
CA CYS A 104 -18.23 -0.26 0.71
C CYS A 104 -19.64 -0.34 0.10
N THR A 105 -19.94 0.51 -0.88
CA THR A 105 -21.24 0.48 -1.59
C THR A 105 -21.26 -0.55 -2.72
N LEU A 106 -20.12 -1.18 -3.03
CA LEU A 106 -19.95 -2.13 -4.12
C LEU A 106 -19.79 -3.58 -3.65
N CYS A 107 -19.63 -3.80 -2.33
CA CYS A 107 -19.59 -5.13 -1.69
C CYS A 107 -19.76 -5.02 -0.17
N ASP A 108 -19.82 -6.15 0.52
CA ASP A 108 -20.07 -6.21 1.97
C ASP A 108 -18.85 -5.83 2.85
N PHE A 109 -17.80 -5.25 2.27
CA PHE A 109 -16.61 -4.86 3.04
C PHE A 109 -16.92 -3.65 3.94
N VAL A 110 -16.63 -3.80 5.23
CA VAL A 110 -16.77 -2.76 6.25
C VAL A 110 -15.46 -2.64 7.03
N THR A 111 -15.03 -1.43 7.32
CA THR A 111 -13.89 -1.20 8.20
C THR A 111 -14.05 0.09 9.00
N LEU A 112 -13.46 0.12 10.18
CA LEU A 112 -13.34 1.32 11.00
C LEU A 112 -12.08 2.13 10.65
N ASP A 113 -11.16 1.54 9.87
CA ASP A 113 -9.90 2.18 9.47
C ASP A 113 -10.04 2.83 8.08
N LYS A 114 -9.97 4.16 8.08
CA LYS A 114 -10.01 5.04 6.92
C LYS A 114 -9.02 4.66 5.82
N ASN A 115 -7.80 4.24 6.21
CA ASN A 115 -6.75 3.92 5.25
C ASN A 115 -7.04 2.57 4.56
N ASN A 116 -7.52 1.59 5.31
CA ASN A 116 -7.92 0.30 4.77
C ASN A 116 -9.10 0.43 3.80
N TYR A 117 -10.07 1.29 4.13
CA TYR A 117 -11.20 1.55 3.24
C TYR A 117 -10.76 2.23 1.92
N SER A 118 -9.89 3.23 2.01
CA SER A 118 -9.35 3.92 0.83
C SER A 118 -8.63 2.95 -0.12
N VAL A 119 -7.84 2.02 0.43
CA VAL A 119 -7.18 0.98 -0.36
C VAL A 119 -8.19 0.00 -0.96
N HIS A 120 -9.22 -0.39 -0.21
CA HIS A 120 -10.27 -1.29 -0.65
C HIS A 120 -11.04 -0.77 -1.87
N VAL A 121 -11.53 0.47 -1.83
CA VAL A 121 -12.35 1.06 -2.92
C VAL A 121 -11.58 1.08 -4.24
N LEU A 122 -10.26 1.25 -4.19
CA LEU A 122 -9.41 1.25 -5.37
C LEU A 122 -9.32 -0.13 -6.05
N THR A 123 -9.64 -1.22 -5.34
CA THR A 123 -9.66 -2.56 -5.93
C THR A 123 -10.84 -2.75 -6.91
N HIS A 124 -11.93 -2.01 -6.73
CA HIS A 124 -13.07 -1.99 -7.66
C HIS A 124 -12.75 -1.24 -8.95
N LYS A 125 -11.84 -0.25 -8.91
CA LYS A 125 -11.42 0.51 -10.10
C LYS A 125 -10.40 -0.20 -10.98
N THR A 126 -9.65 -1.21 -10.49
CA THR A 126 -8.44 -1.65 -11.21
C THR A 126 -8.40 -3.04 -11.82
N THR A 127 -9.24 -4.03 -11.51
CA THR A 127 -9.27 -5.26 -12.34
C THR A 127 -10.35 -6.25 -11.93
N LYS A 128 -11.00 -6.80 -12.97
CA LYS A 128 -11.61 -8.13 -13.11
C LYS A 128 -11.30 -9.09 -11.93
N HIS A 129 -12.37 -9.52 -11.25
CA HIS A 129 -12.31 -10.47 -10.14
C HIS A 129 -11.60 -11.76 -10.54
N LEU A 130 -10.72 -12.25 -9.66
CA LEU A 130 -10.29 -13.65 -9.67
C LEU A 130 -11.42 -14.47 -9.06
N LYS A 131 -12.16 -15.18 -9.92
CA LYS A 131 -13.24 -16.08 -9.52
C LYS A 131 -12.68 -17.48 -9.29
N CYS A 132 -13.08 -18.09 -8.18
CA CYS A 132 -12.81 -19.49 -7.93
C CYS A 132 -13.66 -20.32 -8.89
N THR A 133 -13.08 -21.36 -9.47
CA THR A 133 -13.80 -22.28 -10.36
C THR A 133 -14.51 -23.39 -9.58
N GLN A 134 -14.21 -23.55 -8.29
CA GLN A 134 -14.73 -24.61 -7.43
C GLN A 134 -15.83 -24.11 -6.47
N CYS A 135 -16.03 -22.80 -6.34
CA CYS A 135 -17.13 -22.21 -5.60
C CYS A 135 -17.36 -20.75 -6.00
N ASN A 136 -18.39 -20.13 -5.43
CA ASN A 136 -18.79 -18.75 -5.77
C ASN A 136 -17.87 -17.66 -5.19
N TYR A 137 -16.71 -18.02 -4.62
CA TYR A 137 -15.76 -17.06 -4.06
C TYR A 137 -15.07 -16.26 -5.17
N ALA A 138 -15.12 -14.93 -5.06
CA ALA A 138 -14.45 -14.03 -5.99
C ALA A 138 -13.69 -12.95 -5.22
N THR A 139 -12.49 -12.60 -5.67
CA THR A 139 -11.72 -11.53 -5.03
C THR A 139 -10.83 -10.78 -6.03
N SER A 140 -10.64 -9.50 -5.77
CA SER A 140 -9.68 -8.64 -6.48
C SER A 140 -8.26 -8.78 -5.90
N SER A 141 -8.11 -9.43 -4.74
CA SER A 141 -6.83 -9.65 -4.06
C SER A 141 -6.24 -11.02 -4.39
N LYS A 142 -5.12 -11.04 -5.12
CA LYS A 142 -4.39 -12.28 -5.41
C LYS A 142 -3.98 -13.04 -4.14
N ALA A 143 -3.62 -12.34 -3.06
CA ALA A 143 -3.23 -12.98 -1.80
C ALA A 143 -4.43 -13.68 -1.12
N HIS A 144 -5.60 -13.04 -1.13
CA HIS A 144 -6.82 -13.65 -0.60
C HIS A 144 -7.30 -14.81 -1.47
N PHE A 145 -7.17 -14.70 -2.80
CA PHE A 145 -7.50 -15.78 -3.72
C PHE A 145 -6.64 -17.01 -3.47
N GLN A 146 -5.33 -16.83 -3.30
CA GLN A 146 -4.41 -17.92 -2.99
C GLN A 146 -4.71 -18.57 -1.63
N ARG A 147 -5.02 -17.77 -0.60
CA ARG A 147 -5.46 -18.32 0.70
C ARG A 147 -6.78 -19.09 0.59
N HIS A 148 -7.72 -18.58 -0.19
CA HIS A 148 -8.99 -19.26 -0.44
C HIS A 148 -8.79 -20.59 -1.19
N LEU A 149 -7.91 -20.65 -2.19
CA LEU A 149 -7.63 -21.91 -2.89
C LEU A 149 -7.10 -23.02 -1.96
N LEU A 150 -6.41 -22.64 -0.86
CA LEU A 150 -5.94 -23.61 0.14
C LEU A 150 -7.09 -24.23 0.94
N THR A 151 -8.25 -23.58 1.06
CA THR A 151 -9.39 -24.16 1.78
C THR A 151 -10.02 -25.33 1.02
N HIS A 152 -9.88 -25.37 -0.30
CA HIS A 152 -10.30 -26.50 -1.15
C HIS A 152 -9.30 -27.66 -1.14
N GLN A 153 -8.03 -27.39 -0.79
CA GLN A 153 -7.01 -28.42 -0.65
C GLN A 153 -7.11 -29.13 0.70
N THR A 154 -7.44 -28.41 1.78
CA THR A 154 -7.68 -29.01 3.10
C THR A 154 -8.95 -29.87 3.17
N THR A 155 -9.91 -29.68 2.25
CA THR A 155 -11.11 -30.52 2.16
C THR A 155 -10.90 -31.79 1.34
N LYS A 156 -9.77 -31.95 0.64
CA LYS A 156 -9.52 -33.14 -0.20
C LYS A 156 -8.94 -34.32 0.59
N ASP A 157 -8.44 -34.09 1.81
CA ASP A 157 -7.88 -35.12 2.71
C ASP A 157 -8.74 -35.39 3.96
N LEU A 158 -10.03 -35.02 3.92
CA LEU A 158 -11.03 -35.53 4.87
C LEU A 158 -12.10 -36.30 4.08
N LYS A 159 -11.74 -37.50 3.64
CA LYS A 159 -12.69 -38.60 3.51
C LYS A 159 -12.36 -39.60 4.60
N CYS A 160 -13.35 -39.80 5.48
CA CYS A 160 -13.42 -40.91 6.42
C CYS A 160 -13.27 -42.25 5.70
#